data_AF-A0A3E0IRY6-F1
#
_entry.id   AF-A0A3E0IRY6-F1
#
_cell.length_a   1.000
_cell.length_b   1.000
_cell.length_c   1.000
_cell.angle_alpha   90.00
_cell.angle_beta   90.00
_cell.angle_gamma   90.00
#
_symmetry.space_group_name_H-M   'P 1'
#
loop_
_entity.id
_entity.type
_entity.pdbx_description
1 polymer ?
#
loop_
_entity_poly.entity_id
_entity_poly.type
_entity_poly.pdbx_seq_one_letter_code
_entity_poly.pdbx_strand_id
1 'polypeptide(L)'
;MEAVVEYNQRIERPFHIKLRTGNENRELVPSSEKVAYFIQQAMQHDLTIKFTAGLHHPVRMYRDEIEDKMHGHLNVFIASALAKHFQLDLATITSIIEEESEEAFVFTKEHIGWKEYEMTAEDFADMRDKYLNSFGSCSFNTPTQELIEVLKRKGTLS
;
A
#
# COMPACT_ATOMS: atom_id res chain seq x y z
N MET A 1 0.00 -13.25 -13.05
CA MET A 1 -1.03 -13.42 -12.02
C MET A 1 -1.98 -14.57 -12.36
N GLU A 2 -2.33 -14.76 -13.64
CA GLU A 2 -3.23 -15.81 -14.14
C GLU A 2 -2.98 -17.22 -13.58
N ALA A 3 -1.74 -17.70 -13.54
CA ALA A 3 -1.43 -19.03 -12.99
C ALA A 3 -1.85 -19.19 -11.51
N VAL A 4 -1.77 -18.11 -10.72
CA VAL A 4 -2.23 -18.12 -9.32
C VAL A 4 -3.76 -18.15 -9.27
N VAL A 5 -4.43 -17.36 -10.13
CA VAL A 5 -5.90 -17.35 -10.24
C VAL A 5 -6.42 -18.73 -10.63
N GLU A 6 -5.85 -19.34 -11.66
CA GLU A 6 -6.22 -20.68 -12.14
C GLU A 6 -6.01 -21.74 -11.05
N TYR A 7 -4.90 -21.66 -10.30
CA TYR A 7 -4.65 -22.57 -9.20
C TYR A 7 -5.63 -22.35 -8.03
N ASN A 8 -5.95 -21.11 -7.69
CA ASN A 8 -6.86 -20.76 -6.61
C ASN A 8 -8.30 -21.25 -6.85
N GLN A 9 -8.72 -21.45 -8.10
CA GLN A 9 -10.02 -22.03 -8.44
C GLN A 9 -10.14 -23.52 -8.07
N ARG A 10 -9.04 -24.21 -7.77
CA ARG A 10 -8.98 -25.66 -7.57
C ARG A 10 -8.80 -26.08 -6.12
N ILE A 11 -8.71 -25.13 -5.19
CA ILE A 11 -8.35 -25.38 -3.80
C ILE A 11 -9.33 -24.67 -2.85
N GLU A 12 -9.55 -25.25 -1.66
CA GLU A 12 -10.44 -24.66 -0.66
C GLU A 12 -9.85 -23.42 0.01
N ARG A 13 -8.51 -23.32 0.07
CA ARG A 13 -7.80 -22.21 0.72
C ARG A 13 -6.91 -21.52 -0.31
N PRO A 14 -7.31 -20.34 -0.84
CA PRO A 14 -6.59 -19.69 -1.91
C PRO A 14 -5.19 -19.25 -1.47
N PHE A 15 -4.25 -19.25 -2.42
CA PHE A 15 -2.95 -18.62 -2.22
C PHE A 15 -3.05 -17.10 -2.31
N HIS A 16 -2.28 -16.44 -1.45
CA HIS A 16 -2.08 -15.00 -1.48
C HIS A 16 -0.70 -14.70 -2.07
N ILE A 17 -0.57 -13.55 -2.70
CA ILE A 17 0.69 -13.09 -3.30
C ILE A 17 1.36 -12.05 -2.41
N LYS A 18 2.69 -11.99 -2.49
CA LYS A 18 3.49 -11.09 -1.64
C LYS A 18 4.49 -10.36 -2.51
N LEU A 19 4.62 -9.05 -2.30
CA LEU A 19 5.72 -8.26 -2.82
C LEU A 19 6.66 -7.83 -1.68
N ARG A 20 7.97 -7.93 -1.91
CA ARG A 20 8.98 -7.34 -1.03
C ARG A 20 9.35 -5.96 -1.58
N THR A 21 9.18 -4.91 -0.78
CA THR A 21 9.34 -3.50 -1.17
C THR A 21 10.64 -2.86 -0.68
N GLY A 22 11.43 -3.58 0.12
CA GLY A 22 12.74 -3.14 0.62
C GLY A 22 13.75 -4.27 0.60
N ASN A 23 15.03 -3.95 0.45
CA ASN A 23 16.12 -4.91 0.34
C ASN A 23 17.44 -4.30 0.84
N GLU A 24 18.35 -5.13 1.35
CA GLU A 24 19.70 -4.71 1.71
C GLU A 24 20.50 -4.28 0.46
N ASN A 25 20.30 -4.98 -0.65
CA ASN A 25 20.77 -4.52 -1.96
C ASN A 25 19.72 -3.58 -2.58
N ARG A 26 20.07 -2.30 -2.71
CA ARG A 26 19.20 -1.25 -3.26
C ARG A 26 18.72 -1.55 -4.68
N GLU A 27 19.54 -2.19 -5.51
CA GLU A 27 19.17 -2.55 -6.89
C GLU A 27 18.02 -3.57 -6.95
N LEU A 28 17.75 -4.26 -5.83
CA LEU A 28 16.65 -5.21 -5.68
C LEU A 28 15.41 -4.59 -5.03
N VAL A 29 15.44 -3.31 -4.66
CA VAL A 29 14.25 -2.56 -4.25
C VAL A 29 13.41 -2.30 -5.50
N PRO A 30 12.12 -2.71 -5.55
CA PRO A 30 11.30 -2.46 -6.72
C PRO A 30 11.05 -0.96 -6.89
N SER A 31 11.16 -0.47 -8.14
CA SER A 31 10.74 0.89 -8.50
C SER A 31 9.25 1.09 -8.25
N SER A 32 8.82 2.34 -8.11
CA SER A 32 7.41 2.70 -7.92
C SER A 32 6.52 2.08 -9.01
N GLU A 33 6.95 2.14 -10.27
CA GLU A 33 6.25 1.53 -11.41
C GLU A 33 6.10 0.01 -11.27
N LYS A 34 7.12 -0.71 -10.77
CA LYS A 34 7.04 -2.17 -10.54
C LYS A 34 6.05 -2.49 -9.41
N VAL A 35 6.03 -1.67 -8.36
CA VAL A 35 5.05 -1.81 -7.27
C VAL A 35 3.64 -1.50 -7.79
N ALA A 36 3.48 -0.45 -8.62
CA ALA A 36 2.21 -0.09 -9.24
C ALA A 36 1.67 -1.19 -10.14
N TYR A 37 2.54 -1.76 -10.98
CA TYR A 37 2.18 -2.86 -11.86
C TYR A 37 1.75 -4.09 -11.07
N PHE A 38 2.47 -4.44 -10.01
CA PHE A 38 2.07 -5.52 -9.11
C PHE A 38 0.68 -5.27 -8.50
N ILE A 39 0.42 -4.05 -8.00
CA ILE A 39 -0.88 -3.66 -7.44
C ILE A 39 -1.98 -3.79 -8.47
N GLN A 40 -1.81 -3.17 -9.64
CA GLN A 40 -2.82 -3.16 -10.69
C GLN A 40 -3.20 -4.59 -11.09
N GLN A 41 -2.18 -5.42 -11.37
CA GLN A 41 -2.40 -6.81 -11.75
C GLN A 41 -3.10 -7.61 -10.65
N ALA A 42 -2.73 -7.41 -9.39
CA ALA A 42 -3.39 -8.10 -8.29
C ALA A 42 -4.86 -7.71 -8.15
N MET A 43 -5.17 -6.41 -8.19
CA MET A 43 -6.53 -5.90 -8.01
C MET A 43 -7.46 -6.24 -9.18
N GLN A 44 -6.92 -6.29 -10.41
CA GLN A 44 -7.64 -6.74 -11.61
C GLN A 44 -7.99 -8.23 -11.58
N HIS A 45 -7.21 -9.03 -10.84
CA HIS A 45 -7.39 -10.48 -10.74
C HIS A 45 -8.00 -10.93 -9.40
N ASP A 46 -8.51 -10.01 -8.58
CA ASP A 46 -9.09 -10.31 -7.27
C ASP A 46 -8.15 -11.08 -6.33
N LEU A 47 -6.84 -10.83 -6.45
CA LEU A 47 -5.84 -11.52 -5.64
C LEU A 47 -5.58 -10.77 -4.34
N THR A 48 -5.65 -11.48 -3.22
CA THR A 48 -5.23 -10.99 -1.92
C THR A 48 -3.70 -10.85 -1.88
N ILE A 49 -3.24 -9.68 -1.43
CA ILE A 49 -1.82 -9.33 -1.43
C ILE A 49 -1.32 -8.92 -0.05
N LYS A 50 0.00 -8.99 0.12
CA LYS A 50 0.69 -8.32 1.23
C LYS A 50 2.01 -7.73 0.79
N PHE A 51 2.39 -6.62 1.40
CA PHE A 51 3.69 -5.99 1.21
C PHE A 51 4.61 -6.27 2.39
N THR A 52 5.91 -6.36 2.15
CA THR A 52 6.89 -6.69 3.18
C THR A 52 8.22 -5.98 2.97
N ALA A 53 8.93 -5.70 4.06
CA ALA A 53 10.24 -5.04 4.09
C ALA A 53 10.25 -3.60 3.56
N GLY A 54 10.94 -2.71 4.28
CA GLY A 54 11.11 -1.32 3.86
C GLY A 54 9.87 -0.42 4.03
N LEU A 55 8.82 -0.89 4.71
CA LEU A 55 7.59 -0.13 4.97
C LEU A 55 7.55 0.41 6.41
N HIS A 56 8.61 1.11 6.81
CA HIS A 56 8.75 1.61 8.18
C HIS A 56 8.00 2.92 8.40
N HIS A 57 7.80 3.67 7.31
CA HIS A 57 7.31 5.04 7.35
C HIS A 57 5.94 5.14 6.69
N PRO A 58 5.07 6.06 7.15
CA PRO A 58 3.72 6.21 6.61
C PRO A 58 3.75 6.67 5.16
N VAL A 59 4.52 7.72 4.87
CA VAL A 59 4.63 8.32 3.54
C VAL A 59 6.03 8.08 2.97
N ARG A 60 6.14 8.01 1.64
CA ARG A 60 7.41 7.84 0.91
C ARG A 60 8.35 9.00 1.23
N MET A 61 9.62 8.69 1.46
CA MET A 61 10.65 9.72 1.63
C MET A 61 12.06 9.14 1.50
N TYR A 62 13.00 10.04 1.23
CA TYR A 62 14.43 9.74 1.19
C TYR A 62 14.98 9.36 2.57
N ARG A 63 15.90 8.40 2.62
CA ARG A 63 16.52 7.87 3.83
C ARG A 63 18.01 7.74 3.67
N ASP A 64 18.76 8.35 4.58
CA ASP A 64 20.22 8.30 4.59
C ASP A 64 20.72 6.87 4.82
N GLU A 65 20.00 6.04 5.60
CA GLU A 65 20.40 4.66 5.91
C GLU A 65 20.46 3.77 4.67
N ILE A 66 19.66 4.09 3.66
CA ILE A 66 19.61 3.39 2.38
C ILE A 66 19.92 4.31 1.21
N GLU A 67 20.50 5.49 1.45
CA GLU A 67 20.71 6.63 0.53
C GLU A 67 19.80 6.59 -0.72
N ASP A 68 18.49 6.43 -0.49
CA ASP A 68 17.45 6.29 -1.50
C ASP A 68 16.07 6.50 -0.86
N LYS A 69 15.02 6.51 -1.68
CA LYS A 69 13.63 6.69 -1.25
C LYS A 69 12.99 5.37 -0.84
N MET A 70 12.52 5.30 0.39
CA MET A 70 11.70 4.19 0.89
C MET A 70 10.22 4.43 0.57
N HIS A 71 9.51 3.38 0.14
CA HIS A 71 8.06 3.42 -0.04
C HIS A 71 7.35 3.57 1.31
N GLY A 72 6.28 4.37 1.37
CA GLY A 72 5.45 4.48 2.55
C GLY A 72 4.38 3.38 2.64
N HIS A 73 4.03 2.97 3.85
CA HIS A 73 2.95 2.00 4.03
C HIS A 73 1.58 2.59 3.67
N LEU A 74 1.33 3.89 3.88
CA LEU A 74 0.11 4.54 3.41
C LEU A 74 0.05 4.58 1.90
N ASN A 75 1.17 4.88 1.23
CA ASN A 75 1.27 4.89 -0.22
C ASN A 75 0.78 3.57 -0.82
N VAL A 76 1.35 2.44 -0.39
CA VAL A 76 1.00 1.13 -1.00
C VAL A 76 -0.39 0.63 -0.62
N PHE A 77 -0.89 0.93 0.59
CA PHE A 77 -2.25 0.53 1.00
C PHE A 77 -3.32 1.35 0.29
N ILE A 78 -3.16 2.66 0.24
CA ILE A 78 -4.13 3.56 -0.41
C ILE A 78 -4.11 3.35 -1.91
N ALA A 79 -2.92 3.22 -2.52
CA ALA A 79 -2.81 2.86 -3.93
C ALA A 79 -3.55 1.56 -4.24
N SER A 80 -3.40 0.53 -3.40
CA SER A 80 -4.06 -0.75 -3.61
C SER A 80 -5.58 -0.68 -3.46
N ALA A 81 -6.06 -0.01 -2.41
CA ALA A 81 -7.50 0.15 -2.17
C ALA A 81 -8.16 0.93 -3.30
N LEU A 82 -7.61 2.10 -3.65
CA LEU A 82 -8.15 2.95 -4.70
C LEU A 82 -8.02 2.30 -6.09
N ALA A 83 -6.93 1.57 -6.37
CA ALA A 83 -6.79 0.80 -7.60
C ALA A 83 -7.94 -0.20 -7.77
N LYS A 84 -8.35 -0.88 -6.70
CA LYS A 84 -9.49 -1.81 -6.76
C LYS A 84 -10.81 -1.07 -6.91
N HIS A 85 -11.04 -0.03 -6.11
CA HIS A 85 -12.32 0.66 -6.01
C HIS A 85 -12.64 1.46 -7.28
N PHE A 86 -11.65 2.17 -7.83
CA PHE A 86 -11.80 3.05 -9.00
C PHE A 86 -11.25 2.47 -10.30
N GLN A 87 -10.67 1.27 -10.27
CA GLN A 87 -10.00 0.65 -11.44
C GLN A 87 -8.93 1.58 -12.05
N LEU A 88 -8.11 2.19 -11.18
CA LEU A 88 -7.10 3.16 -11.57
C LEU A 88 -6.11 2.62 -12.62
N ASP A 89 -5.66 3.53 -13.48
CA ASP A 89 -4.59 3.22 -14.43
C ASP A 89 -3.21 3.14 -13.75
N LEU A 90 -2.23 2.62 -14.48
CA LEU A 90 -0.89 2.37 -13.93
C LEU A 90 -0.19 3.67 -13.52
N ALA A 91 -0.41 4.76 -14.26
CA ALA A 91 0.22 6.05 -14.01
C ALA A 91 -0.29 6.70 -12.72
N THR A 92 -1.59 6.61 -12.47
CA THR A 92 -2.22 7.11 -11.24
C THR A 92 -1.78 6.30 -10.03
N ILE A 93 -1.75 4.96 -10.15
CA ILE A 93 -1.25 4.10 -9.07
C ILE A 93 0.22 4.41 -8.76
N THR A 94 1.05 4.61 -9.79
CA THR A 94 2.47 5.01 -9.61
C THR A 94 2.57 6.35 -8.89
N SER A 95 1.72 7.33 -9.25
CA SER A 95 1.69 8.65 -8.62
C SER A 95 1.34 8.59 -7.12
N ILE A 96 0.40 7.71 -6.72
CA ILE A 96 0.09 7.49 -5.29
C ILE A 96 1.29 6.87 -4.57
N ILE A 97 2.00 5.95 -5.22
CA ILE A 97 3.21 5.32 -4.65
C ILE A 97 4.34 6.34 -4.46
N GLU A 98 4.44 7.31 -5.36
CA GLU A 98 5.46 8.36 -5.36
C GLU A 98 5.10 9.58 -4.52
N GLU A 99 3.92 9.61 -3.91
CA GLU A 99 3.50 10.73 -3.07
C GLU A 99 4.37 10.87 -1.81
N GLU A 100 4.90 12.07 -1.59
CA GLU A 100 5.77 12.42 -0.47
C GLU A 100 5.12 13.42 0.50
N SER A 101 3.98 14.01 0.12
CA SER A 101 3.20 14.93 0.95
C SER A 101 2.14 14.18 1.75
N GLU A 102 2.19 14.30 3.08
CA GLU A 102 1.15 13.79 3.99
C GLU A 102 -0.21 14.47 3.76
N GLU A 103 -0.21 15.69 3.23
CA GLU A 103 -1.38 16.51 2.93
C GLU A 103 -2.20 15.95 1.76
N ALA A 104 -1.54 15.26 0.82
CA ALA A 104 -2.21 14.64 -0.30
C ALA A 104 -3.08 13.43 0.11
N PHE A 105 -2.83 12.84 1.28
CA PHE A 105 -3.64 11.76 1.80
C PHE A 105 -4.80 12.26 2.66
N VAL A 106 -5.98 11.69 2.42
CA VAL A 106 -7.20 11.99 3.17
C VAL A 106 -7.42 10.92 4.22
N PHE A 107 -7.56 11.34 5.48
CA PHE A 107 -7.89 10.49 6.61
C PHE A 107 -8.83 11.21 7.55
N THR A 108 -10.12 10.97 7.34
CA THR A 108 -11.18 11.40 8.25
C THR A 108 -11.82 10.17 8.89
N LYS A 109 -12.82 10.37 9.74
CA LYS A 109 -13.57 9.23 10.31
C LYS A 109 -14.45 8.57 9.24
N GLU A 110 -14.82 9.34 8.22
CA GLU A 110 -15.79 8.95 7.20
C GLU A 110 -15.11 8.53 5.89
N HIS A 111 -13.96 9.11 5.55
CA HIS A 111 -13.30 8.95 4.26
C HIS A 111 -11.80 8.70 4.38
N ILE A 112 -11.30 7.86 3.47
CA ILE A 112 -9.88 7.53 3.28
C ILE A 112 -9.54 7.66 1.80
N GLY A 113 -8.42 8.29 1.47
CA GLY A 113 -8.11 8.52 0.06
C GLY A 113 -6.78 9.23 -0.22
N TRP A 114 -6.62 9.61 -1.48
CA TRP A 114 -5.53 10.43 -1.99
C TRP A 114 -6.07 11.44 -3.00
N LYS A 115 -5.84 12.73 -2.75
CA LYS A 115 -6.35 13.87 -3.53
C LYS A 115 -7.84 13.72 -3.82
N GLU A 116 -8.24 13.71 -5.09
CA GLU A 116 -9.63 13.58 -5.52
C GLU A 116 -10.20 12.15 -5.40
N TYR A 117 -9.36 11.14 -5.17
CA TYR A 117 -9.78 9.76 -5.06
C TYR A 117 -10.00 9.39 -3.59
N GLU A 118 -11.25 9.38 -3.18
CA GLU A 118 -11.66 9.07 -1.80
C GLU A 118 -12.70 7.96 -1.79
N MET A 119 -12.62 7.07 -0.81
CA MET A 119 -13.66 6.08 -0.52
C MET A 119 -14.09 6.20 0.93
N THR A 120 -15.22 5.59 1.27
CA THR A 120 -15.67 5.56 2.66
C THR A 120 -14.71 4.73 3.52
N ALA A 121 -14.62 5.06 4.81
CA ALA A 121 -13.84 4.27 5.76
C ALA A 121 -14.35 2.82 5.87
N GLU A 122 -15.65 2.61 5.64
CA GLU A 122 -16.29 1.29 5.58
C GLU A 122 -15.81 0.49 4.36
N ASP A 123 -15.86 1.08 3.16
CA ASP A 123 -15.33 0.44 1.93
C ASP A 123 -13.84 0.10 2.06
N PHE A 124 -13.08 0.99 2.71
CA PHE A 124 -11.66 0.75 2.94
C PHE A 124 -11.42 -0.41 3.91
N ALA A 125 -12.22 -0.54 4.98
CA ALA A 125 -12.15 -1.67 5.90
C ALA A 125 -12.46 -2.98 5.17
N ASP A 126 -13.51 -2.99 4.35
CA ASP A 126 -13.90 -4.12 3.50
C ASP A 126 -12.79 -4.53 2.52
N MET A 127 -12.13 -3.54 1.93
CA MET A 127 -10.98 -3.73 1.05
C MET A 127 -9.79 -4.37 1.78
N ARG A 128 -9.52 -3.93 3.01
CA ARG A 128 -8.46 -4.50 3.85
C ARG A 128 -8.72 -5.95 4.20
N ASP A 129 -9.95 -6.29 4.55
CA ASP A 129 -10.31 -7.64 4.95
C ASP A 129 -10.26 -8.63 3.78
N LYS A 130 -10.60 -8.18 2.56
CA LYS A 130 -10.63 -9.04 1.37
C LYS A 130 -9.27 -9.14 0.66
N TYR A 131 -8.55 -8.02 0.54
CA TYR A 131 -7.41 -7.93 -0.38
C TYR A 131 -6.09 -7.48 0.26
N LEU A 132 -6.12 -6.78 1.41
CA LEU A 132 -4.94 -6.12 2.01
C LEU A 132 -4.80 -6.44 3.50
N ASN A 133 -4.75 -7.72 3.85
CA ASN A 133 -4.90 -8.14 5.25
C ASN A 133 -3.75 -7.71 6.17
N SER A 134 -2.54 -7.54 5.64
CA SER A 134 -1.38 -7.22 6.47
C SER A 134 -0.22 -6.64 5.66
N PHE A 135 0.73 -6.04 6.37
CA PHE A 135 2.08 -5.79 5.85
C PHE A 135 3.12 -6.22 6.86
N GLY A 136 4.34 -6.46 6.38
CA GLY A 136 5.49 -6.82 7.21
C GLY A 136 6.49 -5.67 7.30
N SER A 137 6.79 -5.25 8.51
CA SER A 137 7.90 -4.36 8.85
C SER A 137 8.88 -5.11 9.76
N CYS A 138 10.18 -4.76 9.71
CA CYS A 138 11.19 -5.33 10.61
C CYS A 138 11.03 -4.80 12.06
N SER A 139 10.19 -3.80 12.27
CA SER A 139 9.80 -3.24 13.56
C SER A 139 8.29 -3.14 13.64
N PHE A 140 7.69 -3.60 14.75
CA PHE A 140 6.28 -3.40 15.03
C PHE A 140 5.96 -1.97 15.50
N ASN A 141 6.86 -1.40 16.32
CA ASN A 141 6.62 -0.13 16.99
C ASN A 141 6.75 1.07 16.05
N THR A 142 7.77 1.07 15.19
CA THR A 142 8.11 2.22 14.33
C THR A 142 6.97 2.62 13.39
N PRO A 143 6.36 1.71 12.60
CA PRO A 143 5.29 2.09 11.68
C PRO A 143 4.05 2.63 12.40
N THR A 144 3.72 2.02 13.54
CA THR A 144 2.55 2.40 14.34
C THR A 144 2.74 3.78 14.99
N GLN A 145 3.92 4.03 15.58
CA GLN A 145 4.22 5.30 16.24
C GLN A 145 4.21 6.46 15.25
N GLU A 146 4.89 6.32 14.12
CA GLU A 146 4.93 7.38 13.11
C GLU A 146 3.55 7.64 12.49
N LEU A 147 2.72 6.59 12.29
CA LEU A 147 1.34 6.78 11.83
C LEU A 147 0.50 7.56 12.84
N ILE A 148 0.64 7.28 14.14
CA ILE A 148 -0.05 8.05 15.19
C ILE A 148 0.35 9.53 15.12
N GLU A 149 1.63 9.82 14.90
CA GLU A 149 2.10 11.19 14.76
C GLU A 149 1.50 11.90 13.53
N VAL A 150 1.43 11.22 12.38
CA VAL A 150 0.72 11.74 11.19
C VAL A 150 -0.73 12.07 11.53
N LEU A 151 -1.44 11.14 12.16
CA LEU A 151 -2.86 11.31 12.47
C LEU A 151 -3.10 12.44 13.49
N LYS A 152 -2.18 12.64 14.44
CA LYS A 152 -2.19 13.80 15.35
C LYS A 152 -1.95 15.11 14.62
N ARG A 153 -0.95 15.16 13.72
CA ARG A 153 -0.68 16.35 12.89
C ARG A 153 -1.89 16.72 12.03
N LYS A 154 -2.63 15.73 11.54
CA LYS A 154 -3.86 15.91 10.75
C LYS A 154 -5.12 16.21 11.59
N GLY A 155 -5.03 16.17 12.93
CA GLY A 155 -6.17 16.39 13.82
C GLY A 155 -7.20 15.25 13.83
N THR A 156 -6.86 14.09 13.25
CA THR A 156 -7.74 12.91 13.16
C THR A 156 -7.77 12.12 14.47
N LEU A 157 -6.68 12.18 15.25
CA LEU A 157 -6.58 11.63 16.60
C LEU A 157 -6.21 12.73 17.59
N SER A 158 -6.97 12.83 18.68
CA SER A 158 -6.72 13.70 19.84
C SER A 158 -5.76 13.04 20.83
#